data_AF-A0A4R6FIA9-F1
#
_entry.id   AF-A0A4R6FIA9-F1
#
_cell.length_a   1.000
_cell.length_b   1.000
_cell.length_c   1.000
_cell.angle_alpha   90.00
_cell.angle_beta   90.00
_cell.angle_gamma   90.00
#
_symmetry.space_group_name_H-M   'P 1'
#
loop_
_entity.id
_entity.type
_entity.pdbx_description
1 polymer ?
#
loop_
_entity_poly.entity_id
_entity_poly.type
_entity_poly.pdbx_seq_one_letter_code
_entity_poly.pdbx_strand_id
1 'polypeptide(L)'
;MTDIAITHPVERIARVLCAQDYSEKGEGLGSGRGAAISAAVSSHCDHGWREEIVRAAEVLRTLREPTEDMVKAGEAAGGGAADVWNAMVRSALGEAE
;
A
#
# COMPACT_ATOMS: atom_id res chain seq x y z
N MET A 1 1.82 9.12 -17.14
CA MET A 1 3.12 8.45 -16.96
C MET A 1 3.19 8.05 -15.49
N THR A 2 3.19 6.74 -15.22
CA THR A 2 3.15 6.22 -13.85
C THR A 2 4.51 6.36 -13.17
N ASP A 3 4.55 6.95 -11.96
CA ASP A 3 5.79 7.06 -11.17
C ASP A 3 6.23 5.70 -10.63
N ILE A 4 7.53 5.40 -10.74
CA ILE A 4 8.12 4.15 -10.25
C ILE A 4 8.63 4.37 -8.83
N ALA A 5 8.03 3.66 -7.88
CA ALA A 5 8.48 3.70 -6.49
C ALA A 5 9.89 3.10 -6.35
N ILE A 6 10.75 3.78 -5.61
CA ILE A 6 12.10 3.30 -5.26
C ILE A 6 12.09 2.26 -4.13
N THR A 7 11.01 2.20 -3.34
CA THR A 7 10.87 1.29 -2.20
C THR A 7 10.18 -0.02 -2.61
N HIS A 8 10.66 -1.12 -2.04
CA HIS A 8 10.13 -2.45 -2.34
C HIS A 8 8.66 -2.57 -1.89
N PRO A 9 7.77 -3.24 -2.65
CA PRO A 9 6.36 -3.42 -2.26
C PRO A 9 6.19 -4.03 -0.86
N VAL A 10 7.03 -5.00 -0.50
CA VAL A 10 7.02 -5.62 0.84
C VAL A 10 7.31 -4.59 1.95
N GLU A 11 8.25 -3.67 1.74
CA GLU A 11 8.50 -2.59 2.71
C GLU A 11 7.28 -1.68 2.83
N ARG A 12 6.65 -1.29 1.71
CA ARG A 12 5.48 -0.42 1.71
C ARG A 12 4.30 -1.05 2.45
N ILE A 13 4.03 -2.33 2.21
CA ILE A 13 2.99 -3.08 2.93
C ILE A 13 3.34 -3.21 4.42
N ALA A 14 4.58 -3.57 4.74
CA ALA A 14 5.06 -3.70 6.12
C ALA A 14 4.91 -2.39 6.92
N ARG A 15 5.19 -1.24 6.30
CA ARG A 15 4.98 0.08 6.91
C ARG A 15 3.50 0.38 7.16
N VAL A 16 2.60 -0.07 6.28
CA VAL A 16 1.15 0.06 6.49
C VAL A 16 0.67 -0.83 7.65
N LEU A 17 1.10 -2.09 7.69
CA LEU A 17 0.77 -3.02 8.79
C LEU A 17 1.26 -2.48 10.15
N CYS A 18 2.49 -1.99 10.20
CA CYS A 18 3.06 -1.38 11.40
C CYS A 18 2.27 -0.13 11.86
N ALA A 19 1.80 0.69 10.92
CA ALA A 19 0.95 1.84 11.23
C ALA A 19 -0.44 1.43 11.76
N GLN A 20 -1.01 0.33 11.25
CA GLN A 20 -2.31 -0.19 11.71
C GLN A 20 -2.25 -0.66 13.17
N ASP A 21 -1.21 -1.38 13.56
CA ASP A 21 -0.98 -1.84 14.94
C ASP A 21 -0.87 -0.65 15.94
N TYR A 22 -0.41 0.51 15.46
CA TYR A 22 -0.38 1.75 16.26
C TYR A 22 -1.76 2.44 16.30
N SER A 23 -2.52 2.41 15.19
CA SER A 23 -3.83 3.04 15.07
C SER A 23 -4.91 2.38 15.92
N GLU A 24 -4.87 1.05 16.13
CA GLU A 24 -5.80 0.36 17.04
C GLU A 24 -5.63 0.79 18.52
N LYS A 25 -4.45 1.32 18.88
CA LYS A 25 -4.14 1.78 20.25
C LYS A 25 -4.33 3.28 20.45
N GLY A 26 -4.79 4.02 19.43
CA GLY A 26 -4.75 5.48 19.39
C GLY A 26 -6.12 6.16 19.34
N GLU A 27 -6.70 6.44 20.50
CA GLU A 27 -7.69 7.52 20.64
C GLU A 27 -7.11 8.84 20.07
N GLY A 28 -7.77 9.43 19.07
CA GLY A 28 -7.62 10.86 18.77
C GLY A 28 -7.37 11.24 17.31
N LEU A 29 -8.36 11.02 16.43
CA LEU A 29 -8.37 11.55 15.05
C LEU A 29 -9.05 12.93 14.91
N GLY A 30 -8.90 13.83 15.89
CA GLY A 30 -9.49 15.16 15.74
C GLY A 30 -9.04 16.18 16.78
N SER A 31 -8.00 16.96 16.45
CA SER A 31 -7.63 18.30 17.00
C SER A 31 -6.12 18.43 17.19
N GLY A 32 -5.35 18.93 16.20
CA GLY A 32 -3.94 19.36 16.35
C GLY A 32 -2.87 18.32 16.76
N ARG A 33 -3.24 17.27 17.50
CA ARG A 33 -2.48 16.07 17.87
C ARG A 33 -2.20 15.17 16.68
N GLY A 34 -2.96 15.28 15.59
CA GLY A 34 -2.82 14.43 14.40
C GLY A 34 -1.44 14.54 13.72
N ALA A 35 -0.80 15.72 13.75
CA ALA A 35 0.55 15.89 13.21
C ALA A 35 1.62 15.26 14.10
N ALA A 36 1.48 15.37 15.42
CA ALA A 36 2.37 14.73 16.39
C ALA A 36 2.20 13.20 16.40
N ILE A 37 0.97 12.70 16.22
CA ILE A 37 0.65 11.28 16.06
C ILE A 37 1.20 10.78 14.72
N SER A 38 1.05 11.53 13.63
CA SER A 38 1.64 11.17 12.32
C SER A 38 3.17 11.09 12.39
N ALA A 39 3.83 12.02 13.08
CA ALA A 39 5.28 11.95 13.32
C ALA A 39 5.69 10.77 14.24
N ALA A 40 4.89 10.47 15.27
CA ALA A 40 5.13 9.32 16.14
C ALA A 40 4.90 7.98 15.43
N VAL A 41 3.87 7.89 14.59
CA VAL A 41 3.61 6.75 13.70
C VAL A 41 4.75 6.61 12.68
N SER A 42 5.22 7.70 12.09
CA SER A 42 6.38 7.68 11.18
C SER A 42 7.62 7.13 11.88
N SER A 43 7.95 7.64 13.07
CA SER A 43 9.09 7.17 13.86
C SER A 43 8.94 5.70 14.29
N HIS A 44 7.75 5.30 14.73
CA HIS A 44 7.47 3.91 15.09
C HIS A 44 7.60 2.98 13.88
N CYS A 45 7.02 3.36 12.74
CA CYS A 45 7.14 2.63 11.50
C CYS A 45 8.60 2.50 11.08
N ASP A 46 9.41 3.57 11.12
CA ASP A 46 10.83 3.54 10.72
C ASP A 46 11.67 2.51 11.48
N HIS A 47 11.30 2.21 12.73
CA HIS A 47 11.98 1.22 13.57
C HIS A 47 11.32 -0.17 13.52
N GLY A 48 9.98 -0.23 13.52
CA GLY A 48 9.20 -1.46 13.71
C GLY A 48 8.80 -2.19 12.42
N TRP A 49 8.78 -1.52 11.26
CA TRP A 49 8.24 -2.13 10.03
C TRP A 49 8.96 -3.42 9.61
N ARG A 50 10.24 -3.59 9.98
CA ARG A 50 11.00 -4.79 9.61
C ARG A 50 10.43 -6.07 10.22
N GLU A 51 9.76 -5.96 11.36
CA GLU A 51 9.09 -7.09 12.02
C GLU A 51 7.87 -7.56 11.20
N GLU A 52 7.31 -6.68 10.37
CA GLU A 52 6.16 -6.94 9.51
C GLU A 52 6.48 -7.59 8.17
N ILE A 53 7.77 -7.80 7.84
CA ILE A 53 8.18 -8.29 6.52
C ILE A 53 7.51 -9.63 6.17
N VAL A 54 7.38 -10.55 7.14
CA VAL A 54 6.77 -11.87 6.90
C VAL A 54 5.28 -11.71 6.59
N ARG A 55 4.54 -10.96 7.40
CA ARG A 55 3.11 -10.67 7.18
C ARG A 55 2.90 -9.94 5.85
N ALA A 56 3.73 -8.95 5.55
CA ALA A 56 3.68 -8.20 4.30
C ALA A 56 3.92 -9.09 3.06
N ALA A 57 4.84 -10.06 3.16
CA ALA A 57 5.09 -11.01 2.08
C ALA A 57 3.89 -11.95 1.85
N GLU A 58 3.17 -12.35 2.90
CA GLU A 58 1.96 -13.16 2.78
C GLU A 58 0.82 -12.42 2.09
N VAL A 59 0.64 -11.13 2.42
CA VAL A 59 -0.30 -10.25 1.71
C VAL A 59 0.03 -10.21 0.22
N LEU A 60 1.29 -9.94 -0.13
CA LEU A 60 1.70 -9.86 -1.54
C LEU A 60 1.54 -11.21 -2.27
N ARG A 61 1.83 -12.33 -1.61
CA ARG A 61 1.62 -13.68 -2.19
C ARG A 61 0.14 -13.98 -2.45
N THR A 62 -0.75 -13.43 -1.64
CA THR A 62 -2.20 -13.57 -1.80
C THR A 62 -2.70 -12.74 -2.97
N LEU A 63 -2.16 -11.53 -3.16
CA LEU A 63 -2.55 -10.61 -4.23
C LEU A 63 -1.93 -10.94 -5.61
N ARG A 64 -1.15 -12.02 -5.73
CA ARG A 64 -0.44 -12.37 -6.99
C ARG A 64 -1.38 -12.75 -8.14
N GLU A 65 -2.63 -13.11 -7.82
CA GLU A 65 -3.62 -13.60 -8.78
C GLU A 65 -4.60 -12.46 -9.08
N PRO A 66 -4.45 -11.74 -10.21
CA PRO A 66 -5.35 -10.65 -10.56
C PRO A 66 -6.74 -11.19 -10.92
N THR A 67 -7.78 -10.39 -10.70
CA THR A 67 -9.13 -10.70 -11.18
C THR A 67 -9.22 -10.46 -12.69
N GLU A 68 -10.27 -11.00 -13.32
CA GLU A 68 -10.52 -10.82 -14.76
C GLU A 68 -10.66 -9.33 -15.12
N ASP A 69 -11.32 -8.54 -14.27
CA ASP A 69 -11.51 -7.10 -14.49
C ASP A 69 -10.18 -6.34 -14.43
N MET A 70 -9.29 -6.72 -13.51
CA MET A 70 -7.95 -6.16 -13.45
C MET A 70 -7.18 -6.44 -14.74
N VAL A 71 -7.22 -7.69 -15.23
CA VAL A 71 -6.53 -8.09 -16.47
C VAL A 71 -7.05 -7.27 -17.66
N LYS A 72 -8.37 -7.16 -17.82
CA LYS A 72 -8.99 -6.34 -18.89
C LYS A 72 -8.56 -4.88 -18.81
N ALA A 73 -8.53 -4.30 -17.61
CA ALA A 73 -8.06 -2.92 -17.42
C ALA A 73 -6.58 -2.76 -17.81
N GLY A 74 -5.73 -3.73 -17.46
CA GLY A 74 -4.32 -3.75 -17.86
C GLY A 74 -4.12 -3.83 -19.37
N GLU A 75 -4.85 -4.72 -20.05
CA GLU A 75 -4.80 -4.87 -21.51
C GLU A 75 -5.27 -3.60 -22.25
N ALA A 76 -6.32 -2.95 -21.74
CA ALA A 76 -6.86 -1.72 -22.29
C ALA A 76 -5.93 -0.51 -22.14
N ALA A 77 -5.03 -0.51 -21.15
CA ALA A 77 -4.15 0.62 -20.86
C ALA A 77 -3.17 0.94 -22.01
N GLY A 78 -2.81 -0.05 -22.83
CA GLY A 78 -2.03 0.13 -24.06
C GLY A 78 -0.62 0.72 -23.89
N GLY A 79 -0.12 0.85 -22.66
CA GLY A 79 1.15 1.49 -22.30
C GLY A 79 2.25 0.52 -21.85
N GLY A 80 3.25 1.05 -21.15
CA GLY A 80 4.33 0.24 -20.58
C GLY A 80 3.88 -0.58 -19.37
N ALA A 81 4.73 -1.50 -18.90
CA ALA A 81 4.41 -2.37 -17.76
C ALA A 81 3.94 -1.62 -16.50
N ALA A 82 4.48 -0.42 -16.25
CA ALA A 82 4.05 0.43 -15.13
C ALA A 82 2.63 0.96 -15.31
N ASP A 83 2.23 1.33 -16.52
CA ASP A 83 0.88 1.83 -16.81
C ASP A 83 -0.14 0.69 -16.78
N VAL A 84 0.24 -0.49 -17.29
CA VAL A 84 -0.55 -1.73 -17.17
C VAL A 84 -0.78 -2.07 -15.70
N TRP A 85 0.28 -2.11 -14.90
CA TRP A 85 0.19 -2.37 -13.46
C TRP A 85 -0.72 -1.37 -12.74
N ASN A 86 -0.57 -0.08 -13.02
CA ASN A 86 -1.39 0.97 -12.42
C ASN A 86 -2.87 0.80 -12.78
N ALA A 87 -3.19 0.49 -14.03
CA ALA A 87 -4.57 0.24 -14.47
C ALA A 87 -5.17 -0.99 -13.76
N MET A 88 -4.42 -2.08 -13.62
CA MET A 88 -4.84 -3.26 -12.86
C MET A 88 -5.15 -2.92 -11.40
N VAL A 89 -4.27 -2.16 -10.73
CA VAL A 89 -4.46 -1.77 -9.33
C VAL A 89 -5.66 -0.83 -9.17
N ARG A 90 -5.83 0.15 -10.06
CA ARG A 90 -6.99 1.06 -10.05
C ARG A 90 -8.30 0.29 -10.21
N SER A 91 -8.34 -0.71 -11.10
CA SER A 91 -9.51 -1.59 -11.23
C SER A 91 -9.81 -2.34 -9.93
N ALA A 92 -8.78 -2.90 -9.26
CA ALA A 92 -8.96 -3.58 -7.98
C ALA A 92 -9.49 -2.66 -6.86
N LEU A 93 -9.15 -1.38 -6.91
CA LEU A 93 -9.61 -0.34 -5.97
C LEU A 93 -11.00 0.23 -6.32
N GLY A 94 -11.57 -0.12 -7.48
CA GLY A 94 -12.82 0.48 -7.99
C GLY A 94 -12.65 1.90 -8.53
N GLU A 95 -11.42 2.27 -8.90
CA GLU A 95 -11.02 3.61 -9.39
C GLU A 95 -10.82 3.64 -10.92
N ALA A 96 -11.13 2.54 -11.60
CA ALA A 96 -11.16 2.49 -13.05
C ALA A 96 -12.49 3.08 -13.54
N GLU A 97 -12.43 4.22 -14.24
CA GLU A 97 -13.56 4.80 -14.98
C GLU A 97 -13.78 4.08 -16.31
#